data_AF-A0A1B8BYK4-F1
#
_entry.id   AF-A0A1B8BYK4-F1
#
_cell.length_a   1.000
_cell.length_b   1.000
_cell.length_c   1.000
_cell.angle_alpha   90.00
_cell.angle_beta   90.00
_cell.angle_gamma   90.00
#
_symmetry.space_group_name_H-M   'P 1'
#
loop_
_entity.id
_entity.type
_entity.pdbx_description
1 polymer ?
#
loop_
_entity_poly.entity_id
_entity_poly.type
_entity_poly.pdbx_seq_one_letter_code
_entity_poly.pdbx_strand_id
1 'polypeptide(L)'
;MASFFTRDVDFERTWEVLQSSLEAGGWNRPLIKSTVEMGLNTLQRPDYVPMGRFIAQNTTEPMGTPHFPWGKEHNQWLLKHRLAQGVEFLHHRISGENLEVCVPGRGTDAVLDKQKLERHVSNVTKETLQRGRDIAKMLVLDNIDTKRFRNMMRATIDEARQLYFRSLLTDDILYYLFSAQFRSISFPFIFHRGIRRIAAEEVIHRNLYAFTRFVAGTLIYDTYRLCLQMDAREPTLTRDDSPIAHATVLLNYKAMVLFSPLQGTLRNVETLPANPELLLNVQGWKPDPHSTAIQLDPNADWSQLLPLD
;
A
#
# COMPACT_ATOMS: atom_id res chain seq x y z
N MET A 1 7.65 27.64 -22.58
CA MET A 1 8.26 26.65 -21.66
C MET A 1 9.33 27.37 -20.84
N ALA A 2 9.03 27.71 -19.59
CA ALA A 2 9.94 28.46 -18.72
C ALA A 2 10.49 27.55 -17.62
N SER A 3 11.80 27.31 -17.64
CA SER A 3 12.68 26.83 -16.56
C SER A 3 12.05 25.93 -15.47
N PHE A 4 12.06 24.60 -15.67
CA PHE A 4 11.67 23.58 -14.68
C PHE A 4 12.72 23.36 -13.57
N PHE A 5 13.17 24.42 -12.90
CA PHE A 5 14.08 24.31 -11.75
C PHE A 5 13.56 25.13 -10.57
N THR A 6 13.37 24.45 -9.43
CA THR A 6 12.98 25.06 -8.16
C THR A 6 14.08 25.99 -7.66
N ARG A 7 13.76 27.27 -7.46
CA ARG A 7 14.70 28.29 -6.96
C ARG A 7 14.81 28.18 -5.45
N ASP A 8 15.86 28.76 -4.86
CA ASP A 8 16.01 28.79 -3.39
C ASP A 8 14.80 29.44 -2.70
N VAL A 9 14.29 30.53 -3.26
CA VAL A 9 13.08 31.21 -2.77
C VAL A 9 11.82 30.33 -2.76
N ASP A 10 11.73 29.34 -3.65
CA ASP A 10 10.60 28.41 -3.69
C ASP A 10 10.70 27.39 -2.54
N PHE A 11 11.92 27.00 -2.16
CA PHE A 11 12.17 26.14 -0.99
C PHE A 11 11.91 26.88 0.33
N GLU A 12 12.43 28.09 0.47
CA GLU A 12 12.19 28.95 1.64
C GLU A 12 10.69 29.16 1.85
N ARG A 13 9.97 29.49 0.79
CA ARG A 13 8.52 29.66 0.86
C ARG A 13 7.77 28.38 1.23
N THR A 14 8.19 27.24 0.68
CA THR A 14 7.61 25.94 1.04
C THR A 14 7.84 25.63 2.51
N TRP A 15 9.04 25.90 3.04
CA TRP A 15 9.34 25.73 4.47
C TRP A 15 8.46 26.63 5.34
N GLU A 16 8.37 27.94 5.02
CA GLU A 16 7.56 28.91 5.78
C GLU A 16 6.09 28.47 5.89
N VAL A 17 5.50 28.03 4.78
CA VAL A 17 4.10 27.59 4.74
C VAL A 17 3.88 26.33 5.59
N LEU A 18 4.77 25.33 5.46
CA LEU A 18 4.67 24.10 6.24
C LEU A 18 4.86 24.34 7.73
N GLN A 19 5.84 25.17 8.11
CA GLN A 19 6.16 25.52 9.48
C GLN A 19 5.00 26.32 10.10
N SER A 20 4.50 27.35 9.41
CA SER A 20 3.36 28.15 9.87
C SER A 20 2.11 27.29 10.06
N SER A 21 1.84 26.37 9.13
CA SER A 21 0.71 25.43 9.22
C SER A 21 0.86 24.47 10.40
N LEU A 22 2.08 24.02 10.72
CA LEU A 22 2.35 23.18 11.88
C LEU A 22 2.12 23.94 13.19
N GLU A 23 2.65 25.16 13.30
CA GLU A 23 2.51 26.01 14.50
C GLU A 23 1.06 26.43 14.77
N ALA A 24 0.29 26.68 13.70
CA ALA A 24 -1.14 26.98 13.78
C ALA A 24 -2.02 25.74 14.06
N GLY A 25 -1.45 24.53 14.16
CA GLY A 25 -2.19 23.29 14.36
C GLY A 25 -3.00 22.84 13.13
N GLY A 26 -2.69 23.36 11.94
CA GLY A 26 -3.32 22.95 10.67
C GLY A 26 -2.98 21.52 10.25
N TRP A 27 -1.89 20.97 10.79
CA TRP A 27 -1.56 19.55 10.72
C TRP A 27 -0.66 19.17 11.90
N ASN A 28 -0.53 17.86 12.16
CA ASN A 28 0.36 17.33 13.18
C ASN A 28 1.37 16.38 12.55
N ARG A 29 2.59 16.36 13.08
CA ARG A 29 3.58 15.35 12.69
C ARG A 29 3.01 13.95 12.99
N PRO A 30 3.11 13.00 12.04
CA PRO A 30 2.60 11.67 12.26
C PRO A 30 3.37 10.97 13.38
N LEU A 31 2.66 10.30 14.29
CA LEU A 31 3.26 9.47 15.32
C LEU A 31 3.67 8.12 14.72
N ILE A 32 4.89 8.05 14.20
CA ILE A 32 5.44 6.85 13.59
C ILE A 32 5.94 5.92 14.70
N LYS A 33 5.29 4.77 14.85
CA LYS A 33 5.70 3.72 15.79
C LYS A 33 6.82 2.88 15.20
N SER A 34 7.76 2.49 16.04
CA SER A 34 8.85 1.61 15.63
C SER A 34 8.36 0.19 15.34
N THR A 35 8.88 -0.41 14.29
CA THR A 35 8.64 -1.80 13.89
C THR A 35 9.70 -2.77 14.43
N VAL A 36 10.62 -2.31 15.28
CA VAL A 36 11.71 -3.12 15.84
C VAL A 36 11.20 -4.37 16.56
N GLU A 37 10.09 -4.25 17.30
CA GLU A 37 9.47 -5.36 18.04
C GLU A 37 8.89 -6.46 17.12
N MET A 38 8.72 -6.18 15.83
CA MET A 38 8.24 -7.16 14.84
C MET A 38 9.32 -8.14 14.39
N GLY A 39 10.54 -8.04 14.90
CA GLY A 39 11.58 -9.05 14.68
C GLY A 39 12.07 -9.16 13.23
N LEU A 40 12.02 -8.07 12.45
CA LEU A 40 12.36 -8.05 11.01
C LEU A 40 13.81 -8.50 10.70
N ASN A 41 14.68 -8.50 11.70
CA ASN A 41 16.10 -8.87 11.60
C ASN A 41 16.44 -10.20 12.30
N THR A 42 15.44 -10.95 12.74
CA THR A 42 15.68 -12.20 13.47
C THR A 42 16.03 -13.35 12.52
N LEU A 43 16.57 -14.45 13.05
CA LEU A 43 16.78 -15.67 12.28
C LEU A 43 15.47 -16.40 11.97
N GLN A 44 14.42 -16.13 12.76
CA GLN A 44 13.10 -16.73 12.61
C GLN A 44 12.31 -15.98 11.54
N ARG A 45 12.25 -16.58 10.35
CA ARG A 45 11.48 -16.04 9.24
C ARG A 45 9.99 -16.20 9.50
N PRO A 46 9.15 -15.21 9.17
CA PRO A 46 7.71 -15.36 9.24
C PRO A 46 7.23 -16.36 8.18
N ASP A 47 6.26 -17.18 8.56
CA ASP A 47 5.62 -18.15 7.67
C ASP A 47 4.86 -17.46 6.55
N TYR A 48 4.92 -18.04 5.35
CA TYR A 48 4.09 -17.62 4.24
C TYR A 48 2.71 -18.26 4.34
N VAL A 49 1.67 -17.43 4.35
CA VAL A 49 0.28 -17.91 4.27
C VAL A 49 -0.41 -17.18 3.13
N PRO A 50 -0.71 -17.86 2.00
CA PRO A 50 -1.31 -17.19 0.85
C PRO A 50 -2.75 -16.77 1.13
N MET A 51 -3.10 -15.56 0.72
CA MET A 51 -4.45 -15.00 0.85
C MET A 51 -5.48 -15.83 0.05
N GLY A 52 -5.05 -16.60 -0.96
CA GLY A 52 -5.89 -17.55 -1.70
C GLY A 52 -6.61 -18.56 -0.81
N ARG A 53 -6.03 -18.95 0.34
CA ARG A 53 -6.72 -19.81 1.31
C ARG A 53 -7.99 -19.18 1.87
N PHE A 54 -7.96 -17.86 2.08
CA PHE A 54 -9.10 -17.11 2.63
C PHE A 54 -10.11 -16.74 1.54
N ILE A 55 -9.65 -16.58 0.29
CA ILE A 55 -10.54 -16.43 -0.87
C ILE A 55 -11.38 -17.71 -1.04
N ALA A 56 -10.76 -18.89 -0.97
CA ALA A 56 -11.47 -20.17 -1.02
C ALA A 56 -12.48 -20.34 0.13
N GLN A 57 -12.19 -19.81 1.32
CA GLN A 57 -13.13 -19.78 2.45
C GLN A 57 -14.29 -18.82 2.23
N ASN A 58 -14.08 -17.75 1.46
CA ASN A 58 -15.12 -16.79 1.12
C ASN A 58 -16.09 -17.34 0.05
N THR A 59 -15.62 -18.24 -0.82
CA THR A 59 -16.38 -18.81 -1.96
C THR A 59 -17.09 -20.13 -1.67
N THR A 60 -16.68 -20.87 -0.66
CA THR A 60 -17.36 -22.12 -0.27
C THR A 60 -18.76 -21.78 0.28
N GLU A 61 -19.81 -22.22 -0.41
CA GLU A 61 -21.15 -22.26 0.19
C GLU A 61 -21.06 -22.97 1.56
N PRO A 62 -21.76 -22.52 2.61
CA PRO A 62 -21.68 -23.14 3.92
C PRO A 62 -22.41 -24.51 3.91
N MET A 63 -21.85 -25.49 3.20
CA MET A 63 -22.19 -26.90 3.30
C MET A 63 -21.61 -27.42 4.61
N GLY A 64 -22.33 -27.13 5.70
CA GLY A 64 -21.94 -27.53 7.04
C GLY A 64 -21.60 -26.34 7.91
N THR A 65 -22.50 -26.04 8.84
CA THR A 65 -22.41 -25.05 9.91
C THR A 65 -21.09 -25.20 10.68
N PRO A 66 -20.05 -24.36 10.47
CA PRO A 66 -18.95 -24.34 11.42
C PRO A 66 -19.50 -23.64 12.67
N HIS A 67 -19.47 -24.33 13.82
CA HIS A 67 -19.81 -23.75 15.11
C HIS A 67 -18.68 -22.82 15.53
N PHE A 68 -18.83 -21.52 15.24
CA PHE A 68 -17.97 -20.49 15.82
C PHE A 68 -18.70 -19.80 16.98
N PRO A 69 -18.04 -19.58 18.13
CA PRO A 69 -18.67 -19.02 19.32
C PRO A 69 -18.94 -17.50 19.25
N TRP A 70 -18.66 -16.84 18.13
CA TRP A 70 -18.96 -15.43 17.88
C TRP A 70 -19.58 -15.30 16.48
N GLY A 71 -20.76 -14.67 16.39
CA GLY A 71 -21.72 -14.77 15.28
C GLY A 71 -21.13 -14.75 13.86
N LYS A 72 -21.55 -15.71 13.04
CA LYS A 72 -21.08 -15.99 11.67
C LYS A 72 -20.96 -14.76 10.76
N GLU A 73 -21.85 -13.79 10.90
CA GLU A 73 -21.91 -12.60 10.04
C GLU A 73 -20.76 -11.62 10.26
N HIS A 74 -20.32 -11.43 11.52
CA HIS A 74 -19.24 -10.49 11.84
C HIS A 74 -17.90 -10.96 11.27
N ASN A 75 -17.63 -12.27 11.34
CA ASN A 75 -16.39 -12.87 10.84
C ASN A 75 -16.35 -12.89 9.31
N GLN A 76 -17.48 -13.16 8.64
CA GLN A 76 -17.57 -13.06 7.19
C GLN A 76 -17.35 -11.62 6.70
N TRP A 77 -17.99 -10.64 7.35
CA TRP A 77 -17.80 -9.23 6.98
C TRP A 77 -16.36 -8.76 7.18
N LEU A 78 -15.72 -9.15 8.29
CA LEU A 78 -14.32 -8.86 8.56
C LEU A 78 -13.42 -9.49 7.48
N LEU A 79 -13.66 -10.74 7.09
CA LEU A 79 -12.92 -11.39 6.02
C LEU A 79 -13.05 -10.63 4.69
N LYS A 80 -14.28 -10.28 4.27
CA LYS A 80 -14.54 -9.50 3.05
C LYS A 80 -13.78 -8.16 3.06
N HIS A 81 -13.79 -7.45 4.19
CA HIS A 81 -13.02 -6.22 4.39
C HIS A 81 -11.52 -6.41 4.24
N ARG A 82 -10.99 -7.49 4.80
CA ARG A 82 -9.56 -7.81 4.75
C ARG A 82 -9.14 -8.18 3.32
N LEU A 83 -9.91 -8.98 2.60
CA LEU A 83 -9.66 -9.26 1.18
C LEU A 83 -9.69 -7.96 0.36
N ALA A 84 -10.66 -7.09 0.61
CA ALA A 84 -10.76 -5.79 -0.07
C ALA A 84 -9.57 -4.86 0.24
N GLN A 85 -8.99 -4.92 1.45
CA GLN A 85 -7.74 -4.22 1.79
C GLN A 85 -6.54 -4.78 1.00
N GLY A 86 -6.48 -6.09 0.78
CA GLY A 86 -5.47 -6.73 -0.05
C GLY A 86 -5.59 -6.31 -1.53
N VAL A 87 -6.83 -6.27 -2.04
CA VAL A 87 -7.13 -5.76 -3.38
C VAL A 87 -6.72 -4.29 -3.53
N GLU A 88 -7.08 -3.45 -2.56
CA GLU A 88 -6.74 -2.03 -2.58
C GLU A 88 -5.23 -1.84 -2.61
N PHE A 89 -4.47 -2.59 -1.82
CA PHE A 89 -3.02 -2.52 -1.82
C PHE A 89 -2.38 -2.81 -3.19
N LEU A 90 -2.86 -3.83 -3.92
CA LEU A 90 -2.27 -4.22 -5.21
C LEU A 90 -2.79 -3.40 -6.40
N HIS A 91 -4.06 -2.98 -6.35
CA HIS A 91 -4.75 -2.41 -7.51
C HIS A 91 -5.21 -0.95 -7.31
N HIS A 92 -5.08 -0.40 -6.09
CA HIS A 92 -5.50 0.94 -5.70
C HIS A 92 -6.97 1.28 -6.00
N ARG A 93 -7.77 0.24 -6.25
CA ARG A 93 -9.21 0.25 -6.50
C ARG A 93 -9.76 -1.17 -6.39
N ILE A 94 -11.07 -1.28 -6.23
CA ILE A 94 -11.81 -2.55 -6.32
C ILE A 94 -12.81 -2.45 -7.48
N SER A 95 -12.84 -3.45 -8.35
CA SER A 95 -13.74 -3.50 -9.51
C SER A 95 -13.70 -4.90 -10.14
N GLY A 96 -14.77 -5.28 -10.85
CA GLY A 96 -14.79 -6.51 -11.65
C GLY A 96 -14.44 -7.76 -10.84
N GLU A 97 -13.54 -8.58 -11.39
CA GLU A 97 -13.10 -9.85 -10.78
C GLU A 97 -12.57 -9.68 -9.34
N ASN A 98 -11.84 -8.60 -9.05
CA ASN A 98 -11.34 -8.32 -7.70
C ASN A 98 -12.46 -8.08 -6.67
N LEU A 99 -13.60 -7.57 -7.12
CA LEU A 99 -14.78 -7.40 -6.27
C LEU A 99 -15.49 -8.73 -6.04
N GLU A 100 -15.50 -9.62 -7.04
CA GLU A 100 -16.09 -10.95 -6.94
C GLU A 100 -15.30 -11.87 -6.01
N VAL A 101 -13.97 -11.73 -5.97
CA VAL A 101 -13.10 -12.38 -4.97
C VAL A 101 -13.51 -12.01 -3.54
N CYS A 102 -13.94 -10.76 -3.32
CA CYS A 102 -14.33 -10.28 -2.00
C CYS A 102 -15.80 -10.57 -1.67
N VAL A 103 -16.71 -10.59 -2.65
CA VAL A 103 -18.15 -10.90 -2.46
C VAL A 103 -18.59 -11.84 -3.57
N PRO A 104 -18.43 -13.16 -3.39
CA PRO A 104 -18.93 -14.12 -4.34
C PRO A 104 -20.45 -14.17 -4.31
N GLY A 105 -21.07 -14.41 -5.47
CA GLY A 105 -22.52 -14.58 -5.60
C GLY A 105 -23.27 -13.43 -6.28
N ARG A 106 -24.57 -13.65 -6.48
CA ARG A 106 -25.53 -12.75 -7.14
C ARG A 106 -26.76 -12.55 -6.24
N GLY A 107 -27.45 -11.42 -6.39
CA GLY A 107 -28.65 -11.09 -5.60
C GLY A 107 -28.53 -9.76 -4.86
N THR A 108 -29.64 -9.31 -4.25
CA THR A 108 -29.75 -7.99 -3.60
C THR A 108 -28.74 -7.81 -2.47
N ASP A 109 -28.53 -8.83 -1.65
CA ASP A 109 -27.57 -8.78 -0.53
C ASP A 109 -26.12 -8.66 -1.03
N ALA A 110 -25.78 -9.38 -2.11
CA ALA A 110 -24.46 -9.27 -2.74
C ALA A 110 -24.24 -7.86 -3.34
N VAL A 111 -25.27 -7.22 -3.92
CA VAL A 111 -25.18 -5.85 -4.43
C VAL A 111 -24.94 -4.85 -3.29
N LEU A 112 -25.65 -4.99 -2.17
CA LEU A 112 -25.46 -4.13 -1.00
C LEU A 112 -24.07 -4.30 -0.39
N ASP A 113 -23.58 -5.52 -0.27
CA ASP A 113 -22.24 -5.82 0.23
C ASP A 113 -21.15 -5.26 -0.70
N LYS A 114 -21.34 -5.37 -2.02
CA LYS A 114 -20.44 -4.77 -3.02
C LYS A 114 -20.32 -3.26 -2.84
N GLN A 115 -21.43 -2.55 -2.72
CA GLN A 115 -21.43 -1.10 -2.48
C GLN A 115 -20.75 -0.71 -1.17
N LYS A 116 -20.99 -1.48 -0.10
CA LYS A 116 -20.33 -1.26 1.20
C LYS A 116 -18.82 -1.47 1.11
N LEU A 117 -18.35 -2.49 0.37
CA LEU A 117 -16.92 -2.73 0.16
C LEU A 117 -16.27 -1.66 -0.72
N GLU A 118 -16.93 -1.20 -1.77
CA GLU A 118 -16.42 -0.08 -2.58
C GLU A 118 -16.20 1.17 -1.72
N ARG A 119 -17.15 1.49 -0.83
CA ARG A 119 -16.99 2.56 0.17
C ARG A 119 -15.85 2.27 1.13
N HIS A 120 -15.72 1.03 1.62
CA HIS A 120 -14.62 0.65 2.50
C HIS A 120 -13.25 0.86 1.83
N VAL A 121 -13.09 0.40 0.58
CA VAL A 121 -11.87 0.58 -0.22
C VAL A 121 -11.60 2.05 -0.47
N SER A 122 -12.62 2.85 -0.81
CA SER A 122 -12.47 4.30 -0.94
C SER A 122 -11.98 4.98 0.35
N ASN A 123 -12.42 4.51 1.52
CA ASN A 123 -11.96 5.02 2.81
C ASN A 123 -10.51 4.61 3.07
N VAL A 124 -10.12 3.37 2.77
CA VAL A 124 -8.73 2.89 2.88
C VAL A 124 -7.80 3.75 2.00
N THR A 125 -8.16 3.97 0.72
CA THR A 125 -7.39 4.83 -0.17
C THR A 125 -7.29 6.27 0.37
N LYS A 126 -8.40 6.83 0.88
CA LYS A 126 -8.40 8.19 1.46
C LYS A 126 -7.47 8.28 2.68
N GLU A 127 -7.49 7.29 3.57
CA GLU A 127 -6.57 7.23 4.71
C GLU A 127 -5.12 7.14 4.27
N THR A 128 -4.80 6.31 3.27
CA THR A 128 -3.44 6.18 2.74
C THR A 128 -2.94 7.47 2.10
N LEU A 129 -3.78 8.16 1.32
CA LEU A 129 -3.44 9.45 0.75
C LEU A 129 -3.21 10.52 1.82
N GLN A 130 -4.04 10.55 2.86
CA GLN A 130 -3.86 11.47 3.98
C GLN A 130 -2.53 11.20 4.71
N ARG A 131 -2.26 9.94 5.06
CA ARG A 131 -0.98 9.56 5.68
C ARG A 131 0.21 9.88 4.78
N GLY A 132 0.07 9.70 3.47
CA GLY A 132 1.05 10.11 2.47
C GLY A 132 1.33 11.60 2.49
N ARG A 133 0.29 12.44 2.59
CA ARG A 133 0.42 13.89 2.75
C ARG A 133 1.13 14.26 4.05
N ASP A 134 0.75 13.64 5.17
CA ASP A 134 1.38 13.92 6.47
C ASP A 134 2.87 13.53 6.49
N ILE A 135 3.21 12.36 5.92
CA ILE A 135 4.60 11.93 5.74
C ILE A 135 5.35 12.87 4.80
N ALA A 136 4.74 13.30 3.69
CA ALA A 136 5.39 14.21 2.75
C ALA A 136 5.73 15.55 3.40
N LYS A 137 4.80 16.13 4.17
CA LYS A 137 5.02 17.35 4.94
C LYS A 137 6.17 17.18 5.94
N MET A 138 6.16 16.09 6.71
CA MET A 138 7.22 15.75 7.66
C MET A 138 8.59 15.64 6.97
N LEU A 139 8.70 14.81 5.93
CA LEU A 139 9.95 14.57 5.23
C LEU A 139 10.49 15.82 4.53
N VAL A 140 9.61 16.62 3.91
CA VAL A 140 10.00 17.88 3.28
C VAL A 140 10.51 18.85 4.35
N LEU A 141 9.76 19.07 5.41
CA LEU A 141 10.14 19.97 6.50
C LEU A 141 11.50 19.58 7.11
N ASP A 142 11.76 18.29 7.28
CA ASP A 142 13.01 17.78 7.86
C ASP A 142 14.23 17.89 6.91
N ASN A 143 13.99 18.01 5.60
CA ASN A 143 15.07 17.91 4.61
C ASN A 143 15.25 19.15 3.73
N ILE A 144 14.30 20.09 3.70
CA ILE A 144 14.24 21.17 2.70
C ILE A 144 15.46 22.11 2.70
N ASP A 145 16.12 22.27 3.84
CA ASP A 145 17.34 23.08 3.98
C ASP A 145 18.62 22.31 3.68
N THR A 146 18.52 21.00 3.49
CA THR A 146 19.70 20.19 3.14
C THR A 146 20.10 20.44 1.70
N LYS A 147 21.42 20.58 1.47
CA LYS A 147 21.99 20.67 0.12
C LYS A 147 21.57 19.48 -0.75
N ARG A 148 21.44 18.28 -0.16
CA ARG A 148 21.03 17.07 -0.85
C ARG A 148 19.60 17.19 -1.38
N PHE A 149 18.64 17.59 -0.55
CA PHE A 149 17.25 17.78 -0.98
C PHE A 149 17.16 18.79 -2.12
N ARG A 150 17.73 19.99 -1.94
CA ARG A 150 17.65 21.07 -2.93
C ARG A 150 18.27 20.65 -4.27
N ASN A 151 19.41 19.95 -4.25
CA ASN A 151 20.04 19.42 -5.45
C ASN A 151 19.16 18.37 -6.15
N MET A 152 18.59 17.43 -5.40
CA MET A 152 17.75 16.38 -5.98
C MET A 152 16.45 16.95 -6.56
N MET A 153 15.81 17.90 -5.89
CA MET A 153 14.60 18.54 -6.40
C MET A 153 14.85 19.40 -7.64
N ARG A 154 16.10 19.81 -7.88
CA ARG A 154 16.56 20.46 -9.12
C ARG A 154 17.02 19.48 -10.20
N ALA A 155 17.05 18.17 -9.95
CA ALA A 155 17.37 17.19 -11.00
C ALA A 155 16.41 17.34 -12.18
N THR A 156 16.86 17.06 -13.40
CA THR A 156 16.04 17.24 -14.61
C THR A 156 14.99 16.15 -14.82
N ILE A 157 15.19 14.98 -14.20
CA ILE A 157 14.34 13.80 -14.36
C ILE A 157 13.54 13.52 -13.08
N ASP A 158 12.26 13.18 -13.25
CA ASP A 158 11.36 12.86 -12.13
C ASP A 158 11.81 11.60 -11.37
N GLU A 159 12.39 10.63 -12.05
CA GLU A 159 12.87 9.39 -11.44
C GLU A 159 13.91 9.67 -10.34
N ALA A 160 14.84 10.59 -10.55
CA ALA A 160 15.84 10.96 -9.54
C ALA A 160 15.19 11.56 -8.28
N ARG A 161 14.15 12.39 -8.47
CA ARG A 161 13.39 13.02 -7.37
C ARG A 161 12.58 11.97 -6.61
N GLN A 162 11.93 11.05 -7.31
CA GLN A 162 11.22 9.92 -6.72
C GLN A 162 12.18 9.01 -5.94
N LEU A 163 13.33 8.65 -6.51
CA LEU A 163 14.37 7.85 -5.85
C LEU A 163 14.87 8.51 -4.57
N TYR A 164 15.02 9.83 -4.57
CA TYR A 164 15.37 10.57 -3.35
C TYR A 164 14.33 10.34 -2.25
N PHE A 165 13.04 10.57 -2.51
CA PHE A 165 12.00 10.32 -1.52
C PHE A 165 11.94 8.85 -1.10
N ARG A 166 12.07 7.90 -2.04
CA ARG A 166 12.16 6.46 -1.73
C ARG A 166 13.30 6.12 -0.77
N SER A 167 14.43 6.85 -0.84
CA SER A 167 15.58 6.64 0.05
C SER A 167 15.35 7.12 1.48
N LEU A 168 14.37 8.01 1.70
CA LEU A 168 13.99 8.50 3.03
C LEU A 168 13.01 7.57 3.75
N LEU A 169 12.36 6.64 3.04
CA LEU A 169 11.33 5.78 3.60
C LEU A 169 11.95 4.65 4.42
N THR A 170 11.78 4.73 5.74
CA THR A 170 12.07 3.62 6.66
C THR A 170 10.91 2.62 6.67
N ASP A 171 11.17 1.42 7.20
CA ASP A 171 10.14 0.39 7.37
C ASP A 171 9.01 0.88 8.29
N ASP A 172 9.35 1.70 9.31
CA ASP A 172 8.39 2.36 10.20
C ASP A 172 7.44 3.32 9.46
N ILE A 173 7.99 4.13 8.54
CA ILE A 173 7.19 5.04 7.70
C ILE A 173 6.25 4.23 6.80
N LEU A 174 6.75 3.15 6.19
CA LEU A 174 5.95 2.30 5.32
C LEU A 174 4.83 1.60 6.09
N TYR A 175 5.12 1.11 7.30
CA TYR A 175 4.11 0.52 8.18
C TYR A 175 3.02 1.52 8.55
N TYR A 176 3.37 2.76 8.89
CA TYR A 176 2.40 3.83 9.14
C TYR A 176 1.56 4.12 7.90
N LEU A 177 2.19 4.33 6.74
CA LEU A 177 1.51 4.70 5.50
C LEU A 177 0.42 3.69 5.10
N PHE A 178 0.76 2.40 5.13
CA PHE A 178 -0.12 1.31 4.72
C PHE A 178 -0.73 0.54 5.89
N SER A 179 -0.87 1.18 7.05
CA SER A 179 -1.33 0.48 8.27
C SER A 179 -2.73 -0.12 8.13
N ALA A 180 -3.57 0.41 7.24
CA ALA A 180 -4.89 -0.17 6.96
C ALA A 180 -4.77 -1.48 6.17
N GLN A 181 -3.91 -1.51 5.16
CA GLN A 181 -3.63 -2.65 4.30
C GLN A 181 -2.87 -3.75 5.06
N PHE A 182 -1.92 -3.39 5.94
CA PHE A 182 -1.17 -4.35 6.74
C PHE A 182 -1.98 -5.05 7.83
N ARG A 183 -3.25 -4.68 8.04
CA ARG A 183 -4.18 -5.52 8.80
C ARG A 183 -4.61 -6.78 8.04
N SER A 184 -4.46 -6.77 6.72
CA SER A 184 -4.74 -7.90 5.84
C SER A 184 -3.47 -8.56 5.32
N ILE A 185 -2.43 -7.77 5.07
CA ILE A 185 -1.17 -8.23 4.48
C ILE A 185 -0.10 -8.33 5.56
N SER A 186 0.66 -9.41 5.59
CA SER A 186 1.75 -9.61 6.54
C SER A 186 2.92 -8.67 6.26
N PHE A 187 2.99 -7.58 7.03
CA PHE A 187 4.14 -6.67 7.01
C PHE A 187 5.47 -7.38 7.32
N PRO A 188 5.57 -8.25 8.35
CA PRO A 188 6.80 -9.01 8.59
C PRO A 188 7.21 -9.87 7.39
N PHE A 189 6.25 -10.45 6.64
CA PHE A 189 6.61 -11.20 5.44
C PHE A 189 7.29 -10.32 4.38
N ILE A 190 6.82 -9.10 4.17
CA ILE A 190 7.34 -8.19 3.14
C ILE A 190 8.68 -7.56 3.53
N PHE A 191 8.91 -7.29 4.83
CA PHE A 191 10.04 -6.47 5.30
C PHE A 191 11.10 -7.23 6.11
N HIS A 192 10.89 -8.52 6.37
CA HIS A 192 11.91 -9.33 7.05
C HIS A 192 13.15 -9.53 6.17
N ARG A 193 14.35 -9.30 6.72
CA ARG A 193 15.60 -9.26 5.93
C ARG A 193 16.16 -10.63 5.52
N GLY A 194 15.70 -11.70 6.16
CA GLY A 194 16.14 -13.06 5.86
C GLY A 194 15.61 -13.58 4.52
N ILE A 195 16.52 -14.01 3.63
CA ILE A 195 16.21 -14.67 2.35
C ILE A 195 15.33 -15.89 2.57
N ARG A 196 14.23 -16.04 1.81
CA ARG A 196 13.32 -17.20 1.92
C ARG A 196 13.99 -18.48 1.41
N ARG A 197 13.63 -19.61 2.03
CA ARG A 197 14.13 -20.94 1.61
C ARG A 197 13.48 -21.40 0.31
N ILE A 198 12.21 -21.06 0.11
CA ILE A 198 11.44 -21.39 -1.08
C ILE A 198 11.63 -20.27 -2.10
N ALA A 199 12.13 -20.60 -3.29
CA ALA A 199 12.45 -19.61 -4.32
C ALA A 199 11.22 -18.78 -4.73
N ALA A 200 10.06 -19.42 -4.89
CA ALA A 200 8.81 -18.73 -5.21
C ALA A 200 8.40 -17.70 -4.13
N GLU A 201 8.59 -18.03 -2.85
CA GLU A 201 8.32 -17.09 -1.74
C GLU A 201 9.30 -15.92 -1.75
N GLU A 202 10.58 -16.16 -2.09
CA GLU A 202 11.58 -15.10 -2.20
C GLU A 202 11.23 -14.12 -3.33
N VAL A 203 10.70 -14.63 -4.47
CA VAL A 203 10.23 -13.79 -5.57
C VAL A 203 9.05 -12.92 -5.11
N ILE A 204 8.06 -13.50 -4.43
CA ILE A 204 6.92 -12.75 -3.87
C ILE A 204 7.41 -11.68 -2.89
N HIS A 205 8.29 -12.06 -1.96
CA HIS A 205 8.88 -11.16 -0.97
C HIS A 205 9.56 -9.96 -1.64
N ARG A 206 10.48 -10.20 -2.59
CA ARG A 206 11.21 -9.12 -3.29
C ARG A 206 10.29 -8.22 -4.09
N ASN A 207 9.34 -8.81 -4.81
CA ASN A 207 8.38 -8.07 -5.64
C ASN A 207 7.51 -7.15 -4.78
N LEU A 208 6.97 -7.66 -3.67
CA LEU A 208 6.16 -6.86 -2.75
C LEU A 208 6.97 -5.77 -2.05
N TYR A 209 8.21 -6.06 -1.64
CA TYR A 209 9.10 -5.06 -1.06
C TYR A 209 9.39 -3.92 -2.05
N ALA A 210 9.77 -4.26 -3.28
CA ALA A 210 10.03 -3.29 -4.34
C ALA A 210 8.78 -2.47 -4.70
N PHE A 211 7.63 -3.15 -4.85
CA PHE A 211 6.33 -2.55 -5.12
C PHE A 211 5.97 -1.52 -4.03
N THR A 212 5.99 -1.93 -2.76
CA THR A 212 5.58 -1.08 -1.63
C THR A 212 6.42 0.19 -1.56
N ARG A 213 7.74 0.06 -1.71
CA ARG A 213 8.66 1.20 -1.68
C ARG A 213 8.49 2.11 -2.88
N PHE A 214 8.24 1.55 -4.06
CA PHE A 214 7.98 2.33 -5.26
C PHE A 214 6.70 3.14 -5.12
N VAL A 215 5.58 2.49 -4.77
CA VAL A 215 4.28 3.14 -4.60
C VAL A 215 4.37 4.26 -3.57
N ALA A 216 4.96 3.99 -2.41
CA ALA A 216 5.11 4.98 -1.36
C ALA A 216 5.94 6.18 -1.82
N GLY A 217 7.13 5.97 -2.38
CA GLY A 217 7.98 7.09 -2.76
C GLY A 217 7.40 7.94 -3.88
N THR A 218 6.70 7.33 -4.84
CA THR A 218 5.98 8.05 -5.89
C THR A 218 4.82 8.86 -5.31
N LEU A 219 4.04 8.30 -4.38
CA LEU A 219 2.96 9.02 -3.68
C LEU A 219 3.52 10.24 -2.92
N ILE A 220 4.61 10.07 -2.18
CA ILE A 220 5.24 11.17 -1.42
C ILE A 220 5.76 12.25 -2.37
N TYR A 221 6.44 11.86 -3.46
CA TYR A 221 6.94 12.82 -4.45
C TYR A 221 5.82 13.58 -5.16
N ASP A 222 4.78 12.89 -5.60
CA ASP A 222 3.62 13.51 -6.25
C ASP A 222 2.91 14.47 -5.31
N THR A 223 2.76 14.10 -4.04
CA THR A 223 2.20 14.99 -3.02
C THR A 223 3.08 16.22 -2.82
N TYR A 224 4.40 16.05 -2.76
CA TYR A 224 5.32 17.19 -2.69
C TYR A 224 5.15 18.13 -3.88
N ARG A 225 5.29 17.65 -5.12
CA ARG A 225 5.32 18.51 -6.31
C ARG A 225 3.96 19.14 -6.64
N LEU A 226 2.85 18.48 -6.30
CA LEU A 226 1.51 18.94 -6.65
C LEU A 226 0.84 19.74 -5.53
N CYS A 227 1.09 19.39 -4.27
CA CYS A 227 0.40 19.97 -3.11
C CYS A 227 1.29 20.88 -2.26
N LEU A 228 2.56 20.50 -2.04
CA LEU A 228 3.41 21.17 -1.04
C LEU A 228 4.34 22.21 -1.64
N GLN A 229 4.88 21.94 -2.82
CA GLN A 229 5.84 22.82 -3.48
C GLN A 229 5.19 24.14 -3.87
N MET A 230 5.72 25.22 -3.28
CA MET A 230 5.27 26.57 -3.54
C MET A 230 6.02 27.18 -4.75
N ASP A 231 5.34 28.06 -5.48
CA ASP A 231 6.01 28.98 -6.41
C ASP A 231 6.04 30.36 -5.75
N ALA A 232 7.23 30.89 -5.48
CA ALA A 232 7.40 32.22 -4.88
C ALA A 232 6.84 33.36 -5.77
N ARG A 233 6.54 33.11 -7.06
CA ARG A 233 5.84 34.06 -7.94
C ARG A 233 4.33 34.11 -7.67
N GLU A 234 3.78 33.09 -7.04
CA GLU A 234 2.36 32.97 -6.69
C GLU A 234 2.19 32.79 -5.16
N PRO A 235 2.64 33.75 -4.34
CA PRO A 235 2.81 33.55 -2.89
C PRO A 235 1.51 33.35 -2.11
N THR A 236 0.37 33.68 -2.71
CA THR A 236 -0.98 33.49 -2.16
C THR A 236 -1.57 32.12 -2.47
N LEU A 237 -1.03 31.39 -3.45
CA LEU A 237 -1.55 30.10 -3.87
C LEU A 237 -1.00 28.98 -2.98
N THR A 238 -1.78 28.57 -1.97
CA THR A 238 -1.48 27.36 -1.20
C THR A 238 -2.17 26.17 -1.83
N ARG A 239 -1.41 25.24 -2.42
CA ARG A 239 -1.94 24.07 -3.13
C ARG A 239 -2.31 22.92 -2.22
N ASP A 240 -1.86 22.97 -0.97
CA ASP A 240 -2.07 21.92 0.02
C ASP A 240 -3.56 21.70 0.34
N ASP A 241 -4.42 22.72 0.18
CA ASP A 241 -5.87 22.59 0.34
C ASP A 241 -6.63 22.55 -1.00
N SER A 242 -5.92 22.50 -2.13
CA SER A 242 -6.53 22.49 -3.46
C SER A 242 -7.18 21.14 -3.77
N PRO A 243 -8.51 21.08 -4.00
CA PRO A 243 -9.18 19.85 -4.41
C PRO A 243 -8.65 19.29 -5.73
N ILE A 244 -8.19 20.16 -6.64
CA ILE A 244 -7.62 19.78 -7.94
C ILE A 244 -6.27 19.09 -7.75
N ALA A 245 -5.40 19.62 -6.88
CA ALA A 245 -4.12 19.00 -6.56
C ALA A 245 -4.33 17.60 -5.95
N HIS A 246 -5.24 17.48 -4.98
CA HIS A 246 -5.60 16.20 -4.35
C HIS A 246 -6.18 15.20 -5.35
N ALA A 247 -7.08 15.65 -6.25
CA ALA A 247 -7.62 14.80 -7.30
C ALA A 247 -6.53 14.27 -8.24
N THR A 248 -5.51 15.10 -8.53
CA THR A 248 -4.39 14.72 -9.39
C THR A 248 -3.48 13.70 -8.70
N VAL A 249 -3.18 13.89 -7.41
CA VAL A 249 -2.44 12.90 -6.61
C VAL A 249 -3.19 11.57 -6.55
N LEU A 250 -4.51 11.57 -6.32
CA LEU A 250 -5.35 10.37 -6.36
C LEU A 250 -5.33 9.69 -7.73
N LEU A 251 -5.40 10.46 -8.81
CA LEU A 251 -5.34 9.92 -10.17
C LEU A 251 -4.00 9.24 -10.44
N ASN A 252 -2.89 9.88 -10.09
CA ASN A 252 -1.56 9.30 -10.22
C ASN A 252 -1.40 8.06 -9.34
N TYR A 253 -1.92 8.10 -8.11
CA TYR A 253 -1.95 6.94 -7.22
C TYR A 253 -2.67 5.77 -7.87
N LYS A 254 -3.84 5.97 -8.46
CA LYS A 254 -4.54 4.88 -9.19
C LYS A 254 -3.83 4.46 -10.48
N ALA A 255 -3.17 5.40 -11.16
CA ALA A 255 -2.50 5.15 -12.42
C ALA A 255 -1.17 4.41 -12.25
N MET A 256 -0.43 4.59 -11.15
CA MET A 256 0.93 4.03 -11.01
C MET A 256 0.97 2.51 -11.03
N VAL A 257 -0.13 1.85 -10.66
CA VAL A 257 -0.24 0.40 -10.82
C VAL A 257 -0.47 0.08 -12.31
N LEU A 258 -1.15 0.90 -13.10
CA LEU A 258 -1.37 0.56 -14.51
C LEU A 258 -0.12 0.72 -15.41
N PHE A 259 0.90 1.47 -14.96
CA PHE A 259 2.05 1.85 -15.78
C PHE A 259 3.40 1.35 -15.20
N SER A 260 4.40 1.21 -16.07
CA SER A 260 5.77 0.78 -15.78
C SER A 260 6.44 1.67 -14.70
N PRO A 261 7.29 1.14 -13.78
CA PRO A 261 7.94 -0.18 -13.73
C PRO A 261 7.11 -1.30 -13.07
N LEU A 262 5.90 -1.01 -12.58
CA LEU A 262 5.09 -2.01 -11.87
C LEU A 262 4.22 -2.88 -12.79
N GLN A 263 4.22 -2.62 -14.10
CA GLN A 263 3.38 -3.33 -15.07
C GLN A 263 3.67 -4.84 -15.13
N GLY A 264 4.93 -5.25 -14.93
CA GLY A 264 5.35 -6.65 -14.90
C GLY A 264 5.25 -7.33 -13.52
N THR A 265 4.85 -6.61 -12.48
CA THR A 265 4.71 -7.21 -11.15
C THR A 265 3.47 -8.11 -11.13
N LEU A 266 3.62 -9.38 -10.76
CA LEU A 266 2.49 -10.30 -10.62
C LEU A 266 1.50 -9.75 -9.58
N ARG A 267 0.29 -9.40 -10.02
CA ARG A 267 -0.79 -8.89 -9.16
C ARG A 267 -1.89 -9.90 -8.99
N ASN A 268 -1.51 -11.02 -8.38
CA ASN A 268 -2.48 -12.00 -7.94
C ASN A 268 -2.72 -11.80 -6.44
N VAL A 269 -3.93 -11.37 -6.09
CA VAL A 269 -4.37 -11.22 -4.69
C VAL A 269 -4.19 -12.54 -3.92
N GLU A 270 -4.38 -13.69 -4.57
CA GLU A 270 -4.21 -15.00 -3.94
C GLU A 270 -2.79 -15.26 -3.42
N THR A 271 -1.79 -14.62 -4.03
CA THR A 271 -0.38 -14.74 -3.66
C THR A 271 0.06 -13.74 -2.59
N LEU A 272 -0.84 -12.85 -2.15
CA LEU A 272 -0.52 -11.94 -1.05
C LEU A 272 -0.27 -12.74 0.23
N PRO A 273 0.77 -12.41 1.01
CA PRO A 273 0.99 -13.00 2.31
C PRO A 273 -0.07 -12.44 3.27
N ALA A 274 -1.00 -13.28 3.70
CA ALA A 274 -2.02 -12.91 4.67
C ALA A 274 -1.39 -12.60 6.04
N ASN A 275 -1.87 -11.55 6.70
CA ASN A 275 -1.50 -11.25 8.08
C ASN A 275 -1.96 -12.42 8.98
N PRO A 276 -1.08 -12.95 9.86
CA PRO A 276 -1.45 -14.01 10.81
C PRO A 276 -2.66 -13.71 11.70
N GLU A 277 -3.00 -12.45 11.96
CA GLU A 277 -4.24 -12.09 12.66
C GLU A 277 -5.51 -12.52 11.91
N LEU A 278 -5.43 -12.66 10.57
CA LEU A 278 -6.50 -13.28 9.79
C LEU A 278 -6.70 -14.74 10.17
N LEU A 279 -5.65 -15.44 10.64
CA LEU A 279 -5.69 -16.84 11.05
C LEU A 279 -6.32 -17.05 12.42
N LEU A 280 -6.23 -16.07 13.32
CA LEU A 280 -6.81 -16.17 14.67
C LEU A 280 -8.33 -16.34 14.65
N ASN A 281 -8.98 -15.93 13.56
CA ASN A 281 -10.43 -16.11 13.35
C ASN A 281 -10.80 -17.40 12.58
N VAL A 282 -9.81 -18.23 12.20
CA VAL A 282 -9.98 -19.37 11.29
C VAL A 282 -9.67 -20.74 11.93
N GLN A 283 -9.22 -20.78 13.19
CA GLN A 283 -8.73 -22.00 13.89
C GLN A 283 -9.73 -23.20 14.00
N GLY A 284 -10.91 -23.16 13.39
CA GLY A 284 -11.85 -24.29 13.31
C GLY A 284 -11.96 -25.01 11.96
N TRP A 285 -11.28 -24.55 10.90
CA TRP A 285 -11.50 -25.09 9.55
C TRP A 285 -10.44 -26.13 9.14
N LYS A 286 -10.89 -27.32 8.71
CA LYS A 286 -10.07 -28.30 8.01
C LYS A 286 -10.29 -28.14 6.50
N PRO A 287 -9.24 -28.11 5.67
CA PRO A 287 -9.40 -28.06 4.23
C PRO A 287 -10.13 -29.29 3.72
N ASP A 288 -11.07 -29.07 2.80
CA ASP A 288 -11.66 -30.14 2.00
C ASP A 288 -10.54 -30.75 1.12
N PRO A 289 -10.23 -32.04 1.24
CA PRO A 289 -9.20 -32.70 0.42
C PRO A 289 -9.49 -32.66 -1.08
N HIS A 290 -10.70 -32.25 -1.49
CA HIS A 290 -11.11 -32.11 -2.89
C HIS A 290 -11.17 -30.65 -3.36
N SER A 291 -10.96 -29.67 -2.48
CA SER A 291 -10.75 -28.30 -2.91
C SER A 291 -9.38 -28.24 -3.58
N THR A 292 -9.36 -28.03 -4.90
CA THR A 292 -8.18 -27.59 -5.63
C THR A 292 -7.81 -26.18 -5.18
N ALA A 293 -7.34 -26.04 -3.94
CA ALA A 293 -6.30 -25.09 -3.66
C ALA A 293 -5.24 -25.30 -4.74
N ILE A 294 -4.75 -24.22 -5.34
CA ILE A 294 -3.59 -24.28 -6.22
C ILE A 294 -2.47 -24.92 -5.39
N GLN A 295 -2.32 -26.23 -5.50
CA GLN A 295 -1.09 -26.92 -5.15
C GLN A 295 -0.11 -26.35 -6.16
N LEU A 296 0.66 -25.34 -5.72
CA LEU A 296 1.85 -24.94 -6.45
C LEU A 296 2.65 -26.23 -6.60
N ASP A 297 2.69 -26.76 -7.82
CA ASP A 297 3.45 -27.95 -8.12
C ASP A 297 4.89 -27.67 -7.69
N PRO A 298 5.46 -28.43 -6.74
CA PRO A 298 6.84 -28.24 -6.32
C PRO A 298 7.84 -28.42 -7.47
N ASN A 299 7.39 -28.98 -8.60
CA ASN A 299 8.15 -29.15 -9.84
C ASN A 299 7.69 -28.21 -10.97
N ALA A 300 6.77 -27.27 -10.74
CA ALA A 300 6.42 -26.28 -11.75
C ALA A 300 7.68 -25.47 -12.11
N ASP A 301 8.04 -25.50 -13.39
CA ASP A 301 9.17 -24.75 -13.92
C ASP A 301 8.80 -23.27 -14.05
N TRP A 302 9.11 -22.53 -12.99
CA TRP A 302 8.89 -21.08 -12.92
C TRP A 302 9.98 -20.26 -13.62
N SER A 303 10.93 -20.92 -14.32
CA SER A 303 11.99 -20.24 -15.06
C SER A 303 11.47 -19.31 -16.17
N GLN A 304 10.23 -19.53 -16.64
CA GLN A 304 9.56 -18.66 -17.61
C GLN A 304 9.07 -17.32 -17.03
N LEU A 305 9.10 -17.13 -15.71
CA LEU A 305 8.71 -15.87 -15.05
C LEU A 305 9.90 -14.93 -14.75
N LEU A 306 11.12 -15.34 -15.09
CA LEU A 306 12.30 -14.47 -15.01
C LEU A 306 12.53 -13.85 -16.40
N PRO A 307 12.61 -12.51 -16.53
CA PRO A 307 13.02 -11.92 -17.79
C PRO A 307 14.46 -12.37 -18.10
N LEU A 308 14.66 -12.92 -19.29
CA LEU A 308 15.99 -13.05 -19.90
C LEU A 308 16.51 -11.63 -20.19
N ASP A 309 17.78 -11.41 -19.85
CA ASP A 309 18.55 -10.16 -19.86
C ASP A 309 18.12 -9.07 -20.88
#